data_AF-A0A6L5XPA0-F1
#
_entry.id   AF-A0A6L5XPA0-F1
#
_cell.length_a   1.000
_cell.length_b   1.000
_cell.length_c   1.000
_cell.angle_alpha   90.00
_cell.angle_beta   90.00
_cell.angle_gamma   90.00
#
_symmetry.space_group_name_H-M   'P 1'
#
loop_
_entity.id
_entity.type
_entity.pdbx_description
1 polymer ?
#
loop_
_entity_poly.entity_id
_entity_poly.type
_entity_poly.pdbx_seq_one_letter_code
_entity_poly.pdbx_strand_id
1 'polypeptide(L)'
;MCSDAGAVINVDGISKFFEIYSKPSHRLWQMAFRGRRCFYEPFWALRDVSFDVRRGECVGIIGRNGAGKSTLLQVITGTLAPSSGNVDVKGRVAALLELGSGFNPEFTGRENVYLNASILGLTREEIDARFDDIAAFADIGDFIEQPVKSYSSGMVVRLAFAVVAHVDADVLIIDEALSVGDAFFTQKCMRFLRRFIAERTALFVSHDTAAVNSLCSRAILMENGRIKQIGSPKEVTETYLKDMYEAHQGSSAPTDEAAGAEVAGDTESAAAPEEFRDMRADFINASNLRNDIQVFAFNENSEAFGKKGATIVDAVLLDAENHPLNWIVGGEPVSLRITVQAHKDIFGPIVGFFCNNRLGQQIFGDNTFLVYRDKPVFLRAGQKLSASFSFTMPILEVGDYSFSVAVAEGTQEEHVQHDWKHDALLLRSTTTSCHTGMVGIPMKQISLNVI
;
A
#
# COMPACT_ATOMS: atom_id res chain seq x y z
N MET A 1 4.36 25.93 28.95
CA MET A 1 5.13 26.30 27.74
C MET A 1 5.71 25.01 27.19
N CYS A 2 4.96 24.34 26.31
CA CYS A 2 5.43 23.12 25.64
C CYS A 2 6.33 23.55 24.48
N SER A 3 7.55 23.07 24.53
CA SER A 3 8.67 23.36 23.64
C SER A 3 8.34 23.15 22.17
N ASP A 4 8.66 24.16 21.35
CA ASP A 4 8.81 24.09 19.90
C ASP A 4 9.70 22.89 19.52
N ALA A 5 9.10 21.77 19.15
CA ALA A 5 9.78 20.73 18.38
C ALA A 5 9.89 21.25 16.94
N GLY A 6 10.94 22.04 16.67
CA GLY A 6 11.09 22.79 15.43
C GLY A 6 10.98 21.91 14.17
N ALA A 7 10.23 22.41 13.18
CA ALA A 7 10.14 21.80 11.86
C ALA A 7 11.54 21.66 11.22
N VAL A 8 11.78 20.47 10.66
CA VAL A 8 13.01 20.10 9.94
C VAL A 8 12.87 20.37 8.45
N ILE A 9 11.67 20.20 7.90
CA ILE A 9 11.30 20.59 6.54
C ILE A 9 10.14 21.56 6.67
N ASN A 10 10.23 22.73 6.04
CA ASN A 10 9.14 23.68 5.92
C ASN A 10 8.93 24.03 4.45
N VAL A 11 7.75 23.70 3.93
CA VAL A 11 7.33 23.98 2.56
C VAL A 11 6.23 25.03 2.65
N ASP A 12 6.43 26.20 2.06
CA ASP A 12 5.49 27.33 2.15
C ASP A 12 5.15 27.91 0.77
N GLY A 13 3.90 27.72 0.35
CA GLY A 13 3.32 28.30 -0.86
C GLY A 13 4.01 27.84 -2.15
N ILE A 14 4.60 26.65 -2.15
CA ILE A 14 5.42 26.18 -3.27
C ILE A 14 4.53 25.99 -4.49
N SER A 15 4.90 26.68 -5.57
CA SER A 15 4.33 26.46 -6.89
C SER A 15 5.43 26.26 -7.92
N LYS A 16 5.18 25.36 -8.87
CA LYS A 16 6.09 25.05 -9.96
C LYS A 16 5.30 24.87 -11.25
N PHE A 17 5.65 25.66 -12.25
CA PHE A 17 5.18 25.47 -13.61
C PHE A 17 6.34 25.25 -14.58
N PHE A 18 6.04 24.55 -15.66
CA PHE A 18 6.92 24.32 -16.80
C PHE A 18 6.32 25.00 -18.03
N GLU A 19 7.17 25.65 -18.82
CA GLU A 19 6.77 26.29 -20.07
C GLU A 19 6.74 25.24 -21.18
N ILE A 20 5.54 24.87 -21.63
CA ILE A 20 5.38 23.94 -22.76
C ILE A 20 5.30 24.76 -24.05
N TYR A 21 6.28 24.55 -24.94
CA TYR A 21 6.34 25.19 -26.24
C TYR A 21 5.89 24.21 -27.33
N SER A 22 4.91 24.60 -28.15
CA SER A 22 4.44 23.77 -29.27
C SER A 22 5.45 23.62 -30.41
N LYS A 23 6.42 24.55 -30.52
CA LYS A 23 7.52 24.49 -31.49
C LYS A 23 8.82 24.97 -30.84
N PRO A 24 9.99 24.36 -31.13
CA PRO A 24 11.28 24.83 -30.60
C PRO A 24 11.57 26.31 -30.92
N SER A 25 11.11 26.81 -32.08
CA SER A 25 11.27 28.21 -32.48
C SER A 25 10.52 29.19 -31.58
N HIS A 26 9.44 28.77 -30.91
CA HIS A 26 8.68 29.62 -29.99
C HIS A 26 9.48 30.01 -28.74
N ARG A 27 10.44 29.17 -28.31
CA ARG A 27 11.37 29.52 -27.23
C ARG A 27 12.24 30.72 -27.60
N LEU A 28 12.68 30.77 -28.86
CA LEU A 28 13.50 31.87 -29.40
C LEU A 28 12.66 33.15 -29.54
N TRP A 29 11.41 33.02 -30.01
CA TRP A 29 10.46 34.14 -30.06
C TRP A 29 10.12 34.68 -28.66
N GLN A 30 9.95 33.81 -27.66
CA GLN A 30 9.71 34.21 -26.27
C GLN A 30 10.84 35.10 -25.73
N MET A 31 12.10 34.72 -25.99
CA MET A 31 13.27 35.53 -25.63
C MET A 31 13.32 36.86 -26.40
N ALA A 32 13.06 36.83 -27.71
CA ALA A 32 13.10 38.01 -28.58
C ALA A 32 12.01 39.05 -28.25
N PHE A 33 10.80 38.60 -27.91
CA PHE A 33 9.67 39.46 -27.58
C PHE A 33 9.62 39.88 -26.10
N ARG A 34 10.63 39.53 -25.28
CA ARG A 34 10.79 39.96 -23.87
C ARG A 34 9.49 39.93 -23.06
N GLY A 35 8.70 38.86 -23.21
CA GLY A 35 7.45 38.68 -22.45
C GLY A 35 6.25 39.52 -22.91
N ARG A 36 6.34 40.28 -24.00
CA ARG A 36 5.19 41.03 -24.57
C ARG A 36 4.12 40.11 -25.21
N ARG A 37 4.50 38.88 -25.53
CA ARG A 37 3.61 37.81 -25.98
C ARG A 37 4.02 36.52 -25.28
N CYS A 38 3.04 35.74 -24.85
CA CYS A 38 3.27 34.41 -24.31
C CYS A 38 3.19 33.39 -25.46
N PHE A 39 4.30 32.69 -25.71
CA PHE A 39 4.39 31.64 -26.74
C PHE A 39 4.44 30.22 -26.15
N TYR A 40 4.23 30.10 -24.83
CA TYR A 40 4.16 28.84 -24.11
C TYR A 40 2.81 28.64 -23.43
N GLU A 41 2.46 27.39 -23.18
CA GLU A 41 1.37 27.01 -22.31
C GLU A 41 1.92 26.57 -20.94
N PRO A 42 1.50 27.18 -19.81
CA PRO A 42 2.03 26.83 -18.51
C PRO A 42 1.44 25.51 -18.03
N PHE A 43 2.27 24.48 -17.93
CA PHE A 43 1.92 23.24 -17.24
C PHE A 43 2.30 23.34 -15.77
N TRP A 44 1.32 23.25 -14.89
CA TRP A 44 1.55 23.39 -13.45
C TRP A 44 1.72 22.02 -12.82
N ALA A 45 2.94 21.74 -12.37
CA ALA A 45 3.26 20.51 -11.65
C ALA A 45 2.96 20.63 -10.15
N LEU A 46 3.13 21.84 -9.58
CA LEU A 46 2.79 22.14 -8.18
C LEU A 46 2.07 23.49 -8.10
N ARG A 47 1.07 23.61 -7.24
CA ARG A 47 0.30 24.84 -7.00
C ARG A 47 0.00 24.98 -5.52
N ASP A 48 0.56 26.02 -4.91
CA ASP A 48 0.27 26.45 -3.54
C ASP A 48 0.34 25.31 -2.51
N VAL A 49 1.47 24.59 -2.52
CA VAL A 49 1.73 23.46 -1.63
C VAL A 49 2.40 23.96 -0.36
N SER A 50 1.76 23.76 0.79
CA SER A 50 2.29 24.14 2.10
C SER A 50 2.14 23.02 3.13
N PHE A 51 3.23 22.64 3.80
CA PHE A 51 3.26 21.71 4.93
C PHE A 51 4.62 21.76 5.65
N ASP A 52 4.63 21.35 6.91
CA ASP A 52 5.83 21.15 7.71
C ASP A 52 6.08 19.66 8.00
N VAL A 53 7.32 19.29 8.29
CA VAL A 53 7.70 17.96 8.83
C VAL A 53 8.53 18.17 10.09
N ARG A 54 8.12 17.52 11.17
CA ARG A 54 8.76 17.64 12.49
C ARG A 54 9.92 16.66 12.64
N ARG A 55 10.83 16.96 13.57
CA ARG A 55 11.96 16.07 13.87
C ARG A 55 11.46 14.72 14.39
N GLY A 56 11.97 13.63 13.82
CA GLY A 56 11.58 12.26 14.20
C GLY A 56 10.22 11.84 13.64
N GLU A 57 9.64 12.64 12.74
CA GLU A 57 8.40 12.30 12.04
C GLU A 57 8.70 11.57 10.74
N CYS A 58 7.90 10.55 10.41
CA CYS A 58 7.86 9.99 9.07
C CYS A 58 6.54 10.39 8.40
N VAL A 59 6.64 11.15 7.31
CA VAL A 59 5.48 11.64 6.56
C VAL A 59 5.39 10.94 5.22
N GLY A 60 4.25 10.29 4.98
CA GLY A 60 3.93 9.64 3.71
C GLY A 60 3.40 10.65 2.69
N ILE A 61 3.86 10.59 1.44
CA ILE A 61 3.28 11.34 0.32
C ILE A 61 2.71 10.33 -0.68
N ILE A 62 1.40 10.34 -0.84
CA ILE A 62 0.68 9.42 -1.73
C ILE A 62 -0.10 10.22 -2.77
N GLY A 63 -0.39 9.59 -3.91
CA GLY A 63 -1.09 10.23 -5.01
C GLY A 63 -0.83 9.55 -6.35
N ARG A 64 -1.70 9.80 -7.31
CA ARG A 64 -1.62 9.21 -8.67
C ARG A 64 -0.34 9.62 -9.39
N ASN A 65 0.00 8.88 -10.44
CA ASN A 65 1.06 9.29 -11.37
C ASN A 65 0.68 10.65 -11.98
N GLY A 66 1.65 11.57 -12.01
CA GLY A 66 1.42 12.95 -12.44
C GLY A 66 0.82 13.89 -11.38
N ALA A 67 0.60 13.44 -10.13
CA ALA A 67 0.09 14.31 -9.06
C ALA A 67 1.09 15.38 -8.57
N GLY A 68 2.36 15.30 -8.99
CA GLY A 68 3.42 16.25 -8.61
C GLY A 68 4.41 15.76 -7.55
N LYS A 69 4.31 14.48 -7.09
CA LYS A 69 5.15 13.92 -6.02
C LYS A 69 6.65 14.07 -6.28
N SER A 70 7.16 13.55 -7.40
CA SER A 70 8.59 13.64 -7.73
C SER A 70 9.05 15.09 -7.94
N THR A 71 8.21 15.97 -8.51
CA THR A 71 8.52 17.41 -8.60
C THR A 71 8.63 18.06 -7.22
N LEU A 72 7.75 17.69 -6.28
CA LEU A 72 7.82 18.17 -4.90
C LEU A 72 9.11 17.71 -4.22
N LEU A 73 9.48 16.44 -4.39
CA LEU A 73 10.74 15.91 -3.85
C LEU A 73 11.99 16.59 -4.45
N GLN A 74 11.98 16.88 -5.75
CA GLN A 74 13.07 17.61 -6.41
C GLN A 74 13.18 19.05 -5.88
N VAL A 75 12.06 19.70 -5.57
CA VAL A 75 12.05 21.03 -4.93
C VAL A 75 12.59 20.96 -3.51
N ILE A 76 12.16 19.97 -2.72
CA ILE A 76 12.64 19.78 -1.33
C ILE A 76 14.13 19.45 -1.28
N THR A 77 14.63 18.65 -2.22
CA THR A 77 16.07 18.33 -2.31
C THR A 77 16.92 19.42 -2.94
N GLY A 78 16.31 20.48 -3.49
CA GLY A 78 17.01 21.59 -4.12
C GLY A 78 17.55 21.28 -5.52
N THR A 79 17.21 20.11 -6.11
CA THR A 79 17.57 19.80 -7.51
C THR A 79 16.72 20.57 -8.51
N LEU A 80 15.55 21.08 -8.08
CA LEU A 80 14.67 21.91 -8.89
C LEU A 80 14.25 23.18 -8.13
N ALA A 81 14.55 24.35 -8.69
CA ALA A 81 14.10 25.61 -8.12
C ALA A 81 12.57 25.79 -8.27
N PRO A 82 11.84 26.23 -7.24
CA PRO A 82 10.42 26.55 -7.35
C PRO A 82 10.19 27.79 -8.23
N SER A 83 8.99 27.92 -8.80
CA SER A 83 8.59 29.14 -9.52
C SER A 83 8.14 30.24 -8.56
N SER A 84 7.56 29.86 -7.41
CA SER A 84 7.22 30.73 -6.29
C SER A 84 7.14 29.93 -4.99
N GLY A 85 7.13 30.63 -3.85
CA GLY A 85 7.16 30.01 -2.52
C GLY A 85 8.59 29.75 -2.05
N ASN A 86 8.71 29.23 -0.82
CA ASN A 86 10.00 28.95 -0.19
C ASN A 86 10.02 27.54 0.41
N VAL A 87 11.19 26.92 0.39
CA VAL A 87 11.46 25.64 1.04
C VAL A 87 12.70 25.79 1.92
N ASP A 88 12.56 25.42 3.19
CA ASP A 88 13.65 25.41 4.17
C ASP A 88 13.83 23.99 4.70
N VAL A 89 15.06 23.47 4.62
CA VAL A 89 15.40 22.13 5.10
C VAL A 89 16.61 22.21 6.02
N LYS A 90 16.46 21.70 7.25
CA LYS A 90 17.48 21.75 8.29
C LYS A 90 18.18 20.41 8.43
N GLY A 91 19.49 20.40 8.26
CA GLY A 91 20.31 19.19 8.39
C GLY A 91 20.63 18.55 7.05
N ARG A 92 21.31 17.41 7.09
CA ARG A 92 21.75 16.71 5.89
C ARG A 92 20.64 15.85 5.31
N VAL A 93 20.30 16.09 4.04
CA VAL A 93 19.30 15.31 3.31
C VAL A 93 19.99 14.20 2.53
N ALA A 94 19.59 12.95 2.75
CA ALA A 94 19.87 11.85 1.84
C ALA A 94 18.59 11.51 1.08
N ALA A 95 18.66 11.50 -0.24
CA ALA A 95 17.49 11.30 -1.07
C ALA A 95 17.73 10.14 -2.04
N LEU A 96 16.89 9.11 -1.94
CA LEU A 96 16.80 8.02 -2.90
C LEU A 96 15.83 8.42 -4.01
N LEU A 97 16.12 9.56 -4.66
CA LEU A 97 15.40 10.01 -5.85
C LEU A 97 16.07 9.38 -7.07
N GLU A 98 15.28 8.68 -7.89
CA GLU A 98 15.76 8.07 -9.13
C GLU A 98 16.99 7.18 -8.86
N LEU A 99 16.77 6.00 -8.27
CA LEU A 99 17.80 5.05 -7.86
C LEU A 99 19.00 4.96 -8.83
N GLY A 100 20.20 5.23 -8.32
CA GLY A 100 21.43 5.25 -9.11
C GLY A 100 21.69 6.58 -9.83
N SER A 101 20.84 7.60 -9.66
CA SER A 101 21.13 8.96 -10.10
C SER A 101 22.39 9.45 -9.36
N GLY A 102 23.40 9.84 -10.14
CA GLY A 102 24.73 10.17 -9.64
C GLY A 102 25.77 9.06 -9.74
N PHE A 103 25.40 7.83 -10.14
CA PHE A 103 26.39 6.85 -10.59
C PHE A 103 26.89 7.18 -11.99
N ASN A 104 28.20 7.04 -12.18
CA ASN A 104 28.84 7.04 -13.48
C ASN A 104 28.90 5.59 -14.01
N PRO A 105 28.24 5.28 -15.14
CA PRO A 105 28.21 3.92 -15.70
C PRO A 105 29.60 3.36 -16.07
N GLU A 106 30.56 4.24 -16.36
CA GLU A 106 31.93 3.86 -16.71
C GLU A 106 32.79 3.55 -15.49
N PHE A 107 32.36 3.97 -14.29
CA PHE A 107 33.08 3.72 -13.04
C PHE A 107 32.67 2.38 -12.45
N THR A 108 33.61 1.75 -11.73
CA THR A 108 33.35 0.56 -10.91
C THR A 108 32.34 0.84 -9.81
N GLY A 109 31.75 -0.21 -9.23
CA GLY A 109 30.92 -0.07 -8.03
C GLY A 109 31.65 0.64 -6.90
N ARG A 110 32.92 0.28 -6.65
CA ARG A 110 33.78 0.95 -5.68
C ARG A 110 33.89 2.44 -5.94
N GLU A 111 34.30 2.84 -7.14
CA GLU A 111 34.43 4.26 -7.50
C GLU A 111 33.11 5.02 -7.36
N ASN A 112 31.99 4.37 -7.70
CA ASN A 112 30.66 4.93 -7.51
C ASN A 112 30.25 5.08 -6.03
N VAL A 113 30.68 4.18 -5.15
CA VAL A 113 30.52 4.35 -3.69
C VAL A 113 31.24 5.61 -3.24
N TYR A 114 32.51 5.80 -3.63
CA TYR A 114 33.26 7.01 -3.26
C TYR A 114 32.61 8.28 -3.81
N LEU A 115 32.20 8.27 -5.08
CA LEU A 115 31.57 9.42 -5.72
C LEU A 115 30.25 9.80 -5.03
N ASN A 116 29.35 8.83 -4.86
CA ASN A 116 28.01 9.09 -4.34
C ASN A 116 28.05 9.44 -2.84
N ALA A 117 28.85 8.74 -2.05
CA ALA A 117 29.04 9.05 -0.64
C ALA A 117 29.65 10.44 -0.41
N SER A 118 30.58 10.87 -1.28
CA SER A 118 31.15 12.22 -1.22
C SER A 118 30.12 13.30 -1.56
N ILE A 119 29.26 13.06 -2.56
CA ILE A 119 28.13 13.95 -2.90
C ILE A 119 27.18 14.07 -1.72
N LEU A 120 26.97 12.97 -0.99
CA LEU A 120 26.16 12.92 0.23
C LEU A 120 26.92 13.41 1.48
N GLY A 121 28.11 13.99 1.33
CA GLY A 121 28.79 14.74 2.38
C GLY A 121 29.65 13.92 3.35
N LEU A 122 30.05 12.70 2.98
CA LEU A 122 31.08 11.95 3.70
C LEU A 122 32.48 12.37 3.25
N THR A 123 33.45 12.40 4.17
CA THR A 123 34.86 12.55 3.82
C THR A 123 35.42 11.22 3.31
N ARG A 124 36.58 11.26 2.66
CA ARG A 124 37.23 10.05 2.15
C ARG A 124 37.54 9.05 3.28
N GLU A 125 37.99 9.54 4.42
CA GLU A 125 38.31 8.71 5.59
C GLU A 125 37.05 8.04 6.17
N GLU A 126 35.91 8.74 6.17
CA GLU A 126 34.63 8.19 6.60
C GLU A 126 34.13 7.12 5.62
N ILE A 127 34.34 7.32 4.32
CA ILE A 127 34.01 6.33 3.29
C ILE A 127 34.88 5.09 3.45
N ASP A 128 36.19 5.25 3.62
CA ASP A 128 37.13 4.13 3.81
C ASP A 128 36.74 3.29 5.04
N ALA A 129 36.32 3.93 6.14
CA ALA A 129 35.90 3.25 7.36
C ALA A 129 34.57 2.48 7.23
N ARG A 130 33.71 2.85 6.27
CA ARG A 130 32.36 2.27 6.06
C ARG A 130 32.27 1.41 4.80
N PHE A 131 33.32 1.37 3.99
CA PHE A 131 33.28 0.73 2.66
C PHE A 131 32.87 -0.74 2.75
N ASP A 132 33.47 -1.48 3.69
CA ASP A 132 33.19 -2.91 3.86
C ASP A 132 31.74 -3.16 4.30
N ASP A 133 31.19 -2.30 5.17
CA ASP A 133 29.78 -2.36 5.58
C ASP A 133 28.83 -2.06 4.41
N ILE A 134 29.16 -1.06 3.58
CA ILE A 134 28.42 -0.72 2.36
C ILE A 134 28.43 -1.91 1.38
N ALA A 135 29.60 -2.49 1.13
CA ALA A 135 29.75 -3.62 0.22
C ALA A 135 28.99 -4.85 0.73
N ALA A 136 29.08 -5.15 2.03
CA ALA A 136 28.37 -6.24 2.68
C ALA A 136 26.84 -6.03 2.70
N PHE A 137 26.37 -4.79 2.85
CA PHE A 137 24.95 -4.47 2.77
C PHE A 137 24.42 -4.63 1.35
N ALA A 138 25.14 -4.10 0.36
CA ALA A 138 24.79 -4.22 -1.06
C ALA A 138 24.74 -5.69 -1.47
N ASP A 139 25.70 -6.50 -1.01
CA ASP A 139 25.75 -7.96 -1.23
C ASP A 139 25.66 -8.30 -2.73
N ILE A 140 26.54 -7.63 -3.50
CA ILE A 140 26.75 -7.82 -4.94
C ILE A 140 28.06 -8.56 -5.26
N GLY A 141 28.80 -9.01 -4.24
CA GLY A 141 30.06 -9.77 -4.39
C GLY A 141 31.13 -9.03 -5.19
N ASP A 142 31.87 -9.79 -6.01
CA ASP A 142 33.00 -9.28 -6.81
C ASP A 142 32.60 -8.27 -7.89
N PHE A 143 31.30 -8.13 -8.17
CA PHE A 143 30.82 -7.10 -9.10
C PHE A 143 31.13 -5.69 -8.61
N ILE A 144 31.40 -5.47 -7.32
CA ILE A 144 31.80 -4.16 -6.79
C ILE A 144 33.03 -3.59 -7.52
N GLU A 145 33.93 -4.44 -8.03
CA GLU A 145 35.12 -4.05 -8.80
C GLU A 145 34.87 -3.94 -10.31
N GLN A 146 33.64 -4.16 -10.77
CA GLN A 146 33.25 -4.05 -12.18
C GLN A 146 32.50 -2.74 -12.46
N PRO A 147 32.61 -2.20 -13.69
CA PRO A 147 31.86 -1.01 -14.11
C PRO A 147 30.35 -1.15 -13.94
N VAL A 148 29.68 -0.13 -13.41
CA VAL A 148 28.23 -0.15 -13.11
C VAL A 148 27.38 -0.38 -14.36
N LYS A 149 27.86 -0.05 -15.57
CA LYS A 149 27.15 -0.39 -16.83
C LYS A 149 26.94 -1.89 -17.06
N SER A 150 27.69 -2.77 -16.39
CA SER A 150 27.46 -4.23 -16.46
C SER A 150 26.45 -4.74 -15.43
N TYR A 151 25.97 -3.88 -14.53
CA TYR A 151 25.09 -4.27 -13.44
C TYR A 151 23.67 -4.54 -13.95
N SER A 152 23.00 -5.50 -13.32
CA SER A 152 21.53 -5.56 -13.43
C SER A 152 20.91 -4.35 -12.72
N SER A 153 19.67 -4.01 -13.09
CA SER A 153 18.92 -2.96 -12.39
C SER A 153 18.86 -3.21 -10.88
N GLY A 154 18.67 -4.46 -10.44
CA GLY A 154 18.68 -4.82 -9.03
C GLY A 154 20.01 -4.51 -8.33
N MET A 155 21.15 -4.81 -8.95
CA MET A 155 22.46 -4.51 -8.37
C MET A 155 22.71 -3.00 -8.21
N VAL A 156 22.27 -2.20 -9.18
CA VAL A 156 22.33 -0.73 -9.09
C VAL A 156 21.55 -0.23 -7.88
N VAL A 157 20.31 -0.71 -7.71
CA VAL A 157 19.46 -0.34 -6.57
C VAL A 157 20.07 -0.77 -5.25
N ARG A 158 20.62 -1.99 -5.19
CA ARG A 158 21.26 -2.52 -3.98
C ARG A 158 22.44 -1.67 -3.54
N LEU A 159 23.31 -1.30 -4.47
CA LEU A 159 24.47 -0.45 -4.19
C LEU A 159 24.05 0.97 -3.81
N ALA A 160 23.11 1.58 -4.54
CA ALA A 160 22.61 2.92 -4.25
C ALA A 160 21.99 3.00 -2.84
N PHE A 161 21.16 2.01 -2.48
CA PHE A 161 20.58 1.95 -1.15
C PHE A 161 21.63 1.71 -0.07
N ALA A 162 22.61 0.82 -0.32
CA ALA A 162 23.67 0.54 0.63
C ALA A 162 24.48 1.79 0.98
N VAL A 163 24.82 2.63 -0.01
CA VAL A 163 25.49 3.91 0.23
C VAL A 163 24.63 4.80 1.13
N VAL A 164 23.37 5.03 0.77
CA VAL A 164 22.46 5.89 1.55
C VAL A 164 22.26 5.37 2.98
N ALA A 165 22.19 4.05 3.17
CA ALA A 165 22.02 3.44 4.48
C ALA A 165 23.21 3.67 5.44
N HIS A 166 24.38 4.03 4.92
CA HIS A 166 25.61 4.26 5.69
C HIS A 166 26.07 5.71 5.68
N VAL A 167 25.25 6.65 5.20
CA VAL A 167 25.51 8.09 5.29
C VAL A 167 24.84 8.67 6.54
N ASP A 168 25.49 9.66 7.15
CA ASP A 168 24.96 10.39 8.32
C ASP A 168 23.88 11.41 7.90
N ALA A 169 22.68 10.93 7.56
CA ALA A 169 21.56 11.77 7.17
C ALA A 169 20.66 12.16 8.36
N ASP A 170 20.20 13.42 8.39
CA ASP A 170 19.17 13.89 9.33
C ASP A 170 17.76 13.68 8.78
N VAL A 171 17.64 13.76 7.45
CA VAL A 171 16.41 13.60 6.68
C VAL A 171 16.64 12.57 5.59
N LEU A 172 15.79 11.55 5.55
CA LEU A 172 15.78 10.55 4.47
C LEU A 172 14.55 10.74 3.59
N ILE A 173 14.76 10.85 2.28
CA ILE A 173 13.69 10.94 1.28
C ILE A 173 13.73 9.68 0.43
N ILE A 174 12.59 9.01 0.28
CA ILE A 174 12.48 7.72 -0.41
C ILE A 174 11.38 7.84 -1.46
N ASP A 175 11.72 7.60 -2.73
CA ASP A 175 10.77 7.70 -3.86
C ASP A 175 10.55 6.35 -4.53
N GLU A 176 9.44 5.67 -4.23
CA GLU A 176 8.90 4.44 -4.87
C GLU A 176 9.93 3.28 -5.10
N ALA A 177 11.12 3.41 -4.53
CA ALA A 177 12.35 2.70 -4.87
C ALA A 177 12.49 1.33 -4.16
N LEU A 178 11.69 1.11 -3.13
CA LEU A 178 11.81 -0.09 -2.29
C LEU A 178 11.24 -1.35 -2.93
N SER A 179 10.48 -1.21 -4.02
CA SER A 179 9.87 -2.30 -4.78
C SER A 179 10.82 -2.94 -5.80
N VAL A 180 12.04 -2.41 -5.95
CA VAL A 180 13.05 -2.93 -6.89
C VAL A 180 14.12 -3.71 -6.12
N GLY A 181 13.99 -5.04 -6.10
CA GLY A 181 14.93 -5.93 -5.42
C GLY A 181 14.33 -7.32 -5.19
N ASP A 182 15.14 -8.24 -4.66
CA ASP A 182 14.63 -9.51 -4.14
C ASP A 182 14.03 -9.34 -2.73
N ALA A 183 13.19 -10.30 -2.31
CA ALA A 183 12.47 -10.24 -1.03
C ALA A 183 13.41 -10.12 0.19
N PHE A 184 14.61 -10.73 0.14
CA PHE A 184 15.57 -10.65 1.24
C PHE A 184 16.17 -9.25 1.36
N PHE A 185 16.50 -8.63 0.23
CA PHE A 185 17.00 -7.26 0.19
C PHE A 185 15.92 -6.26 0.62
N THR A 186 14.68 -6.40 0.14
CA THR A 186 13.56 -5.56 0.60
C THR A 186 13.39 -5.65 2.12
N GLN A 187 13.50 -6.84 2.73
CA GLN A 187 13.47 -6.98 4.19
C GLN A 187 14.63 -6.26 4.89
N LYS A 188 15.86 -6.34 4.34
CA LYS A 188 17.02 -5.57 4.85
C LYS A 188 16.73 -4.07 4.82
N CYS A 189 16.20 -3.56 3.71
CA CYS A 189 15.81 -2.16 3.56
C CYS A 189 14.74 -1.75 4.58
N MET A 190 13.67 -2.54 4.72
CA MET A 190 12.60 -2.24 5.68
C MET A 190 13.09 -2.21 7.13
N ARG A 191 14.01 -3.11 7.51
CA ARG A 191 14.62 -3.09 8.84
C ARG A 191 15.46 -1.82 9.06
N PHE A 192 16.25 -1.43 8.06
CA PHE A 192 16.99 -0.16 8.10
C PHE A 192 16.04 1.03 8.27
N LEU A 193 14.97 1.11 7.47
CA LEU A 193 14.01 2.20 7.52
C LEU A 193 13.31 2.33 8.87
N ARG A 194 12.86 1.21 9.45
CA ARG A 194 12.26 1.22 10.79
C ARG A 194 13.22 1.75 11.85
N ARG A 195 14.51 1.37 11.78
CA ARG A 195 15.54 1.89 12.69
C ARG A 195 15.80 3.38 12.44
N PHE A 196 15.90 3.79 11.19
CA PHE A 196 16.14 5.18 10.81
C PHE A 196 15.01 6.09 11.31
N ILE A 197 13.75 5.72 11.05
CA ILE A 197 12.56 6.49 11.45
C ILE A 197 12.41 6.58 12.97
N ALA A 198 12.87 5.58 13.72
CA ALA A 198 12.84 5.64 15.19
C ALA A 198 13.74 6.75 15.77
N GLU A 199 14.77 7.17 15.03
CA GLU A 199 15.78 8.12 15.50
C GLU A 199 15.78 9.46 14.71
N ARG A 200 15.30 9.45 13.46
CA ARG A 200 15.46 10.51 12.46
C ARG A 200 14.17 10.78 11.68
N THR A 201 14.21 11.78 10.80
CA THR A 201 13.05 12.27 10.06
C THR A 201 13.01 11.67 8.65
N ALA A 202 11.85 11.28 8.14
CA ALA A 202 11.75 10.71 6.79
C ALA A 202 10.55 11.23 5.99
N LEU A 203 10.75 11.42 4.68
CA LEU A 203 9.69 11.57 3.70
C LEU A 203 9.60 10.28 2.88
N PHE A 204 8.44 9.64 2.93
CA PHE A 204 8.21 8.36 2.26
C PHE A 204 7.18 8.51 1.15
N VAL A 205 7.60 8.36 -0.11
CA VAL A 205 6.71 8.43 -1.26
C VAL A 205 6.48 7.04 -1.80
N SER A 206 5.22 6.61 -1.78
CA SER A 206 4.83 5.26 -2.17
C SER A 206 3.38 5.21 -2.65
N HIS A 207 3.10 4.25 -3.52
CA HIS A 207 1.73 3.82 -3.84
C HIS A 207 1.30 2.61 -3.00
N ASP A 208 2.22 2.00 -2.25
CA ASP A 208 1.93 0.92 -1.29
C ASP A 208 1.33 1.52 -0.01
N THR A 209 0.02 1.40 0.13
CA THR A 209 -0.74 1.89 1.28
C THR A 209 -0.39 1.15 2.58
N ALA A 210 0.02 -0.11 2.52
CA ALA A 210 0.41 -0.88 3.70
C ALA A 210 1.76 -0.41 4.26
N ALA A 211 2.72 -0.12 3.37
CA ALA A 211 3.99 0.49 3.77
C ALA A 211 3.77 1.88 4.40
N VAL A 212 2.90 2.70 3.81
CA VAL A 212 2.54 4.02 4.35
C VAL A 212 1.90 3.90 5.74
N ASN A 213 0.91 3.02 5.89
CA ASN A 213 0.23 2.80 7.17
C ASN A 213 1.14 2.24 8.27
N SER A 214 2.16 1.48 7.91
CA SER A 214 3.07 0.85 8.88
C SER A 214 4.28 1.70 9.27
N LEU A 215 4.75 2.58 8.38
CA LEU A 215 5.97 3.38 8.58
C LEU A 215 5.69 4.83 8.95
N CYS A 216 4.61 5.42 8.44
CA CYS A 216 4.37 6.86 8.56
C CYS A 216 3.52 7.16 9.80
N SER A 217 3.77 8.32 10.42
CA SER A 217 2.91 8.86 11.49
C SER A 217 1.84 9.82 10.95
N ARG A 218 2.06 10.37 9.75
CA ARG A 218 1.17 11.29 9.04
C ARG A 218 1.28 11.06 7.54
N ALA A 219 0.23 11.33 6.79
CA ALA A 219 0.26 11.21 5.33
C ALA A 219 -0.34 12.45 4.64
N ILE A 220 0.09 12.67 3.40
CA ILE A 220 -0.32 13.75 2.50
C ILE A 220 -0.79 13.12 1.20
N LEU A 221 -2.04 13.39 0.82
CA LEU A 221 -2.59 13.02 -0.49
C LEU A 221 -2.41 14.18 -1.46
N MET A 222 -1.66 13.95 -2.53
CA MET A 222 -1.48 14.89 -3.63
C MET A 222 -2.44 14.58 -4.79
N GLU A 223 -3.02 15.63 -5.36
CA GLU A 223 -3.86 15.56 -6.54
C GLU A 223 -3.62 16.79 -7.43
N ASN A 224 -3.28 16.56 -8.71
CA ASN A 224 -3.09 17.64 -9.71
C ASN A 224 -2.19 18.80 -9.23
N GLY A 225 -1.09 18.46 -8.55
CA GLY A 225 -0.11 19.43 -8.04
C GLY A 225 -0.53 20.16 -6.76
N ARG A 226 -1.63 19.76 -6.11
CA ARG A 226 -2.13 20.34 -4.85
C ARG A 226 -2.21 19.29 -3.76
N ILE A 227 -2.22 19.75 -2.52
CA ILE A 227 -2.57 18.91 -1.37
C ILE A 227 -4.10 18.80 -1.32
N LYS A 228 -4.61 17.59 -1.45
CA LYS A 228 -6.04 17.28 -1.30
C LYS A 228 -6.39 17.04 0.16
N GLN A 229 -5.53 16.33 0.89
CA GLN A 229 -5.75 15.96 2.28
C GLN A 229 -4.43 15.76 3.02
N ILE A 230 -4.41 16.11 4.31
CA ILE A 230 -3.36 15.77 5.27
C ILE A 230 -4.06 15.16 6.48
N GLY A 231 -3.58 14.04 6.98
CA GLY A 231 -4.21 13.37 8.11
C GLY A 231 -3.45 12.14 8.57
N SER A 232 -4.13 11.27 9.32
CA SER A 232 -3.56 9.98 9.68
C SER A 232 -3.32 9.13 8.41
N PRO A 233 -2.31 8.25 8.39
CA PRO A 233 -2.06 7.38 7.24
C PRO A 233 -3.30 6.60 6.79
N LYS A 234 -4.10 6.10 7.74
CA LYS A 234 -5.32 5.33 7.46
C LYS A 234 -6.36 6.15 6.69
N GLU A 235 -6.76 7.31 7.22
CA GLU A 235 -7.78 8.18 6.59
C GLU A 235 -7.36 8.64 5.17
N VAL A 236 -6.07 8.96 5.02
CA VAL A 236 -5.51 9.45 3.75
C VAL A 236 -5.41 8.30 2.73
N THR A 237 -4.98 7.11 3.16
CA THR A 237 -4.92 5.93 2.28
C THR A 237 -6.29 5.42 1.87
N GLU A 238 -7.29 5.47 2.75
CA GLU A 238 -8.69 5.17 2.42
C GLU A 238 -9.24 6.13 1.36
N THR A 239 -8.99 7.44 1.51
CA THR A 239 -9.40 8.44 0.52
C THR A 239 -8.69 8.21 -0.83
N TYR A 240 -7.39 7.89 -0.81
CA TYR A 240 -6.63 7.56 -2.02
C TYR A 240 -7.18 6.33 -2.76
N LEU A 241 -7.48 5.26 -2.02
CA LEU A 241 -8.06 4.04 -2.59
C LEU A 241 -9.43 4.33 -3.21
N LYS A 242 -10.28 5.08 -2.49
CA LYS A 242 -11.59 5.51 -3.00
C LYS A 242 -11.47 6.26 -4.33
N ASP A 243 -10.56 7.24 -4.41
CA ASP A 243 -10.32 8.00 -5.65
C ASP A 243 -9.84 7.10 -6.81
N MET A 244 -8.97 6.13 -6.51
CA MET A 244 -8.51 5.16 -7.51
C MET A 244 -9.66 4.33 -8.06
N TYR A 245 -10.54 3.80 -7.20
CA TYR A 245 -11.68 3.01 -7.64
C TYR A 245 -12.68 3.85 -8.45
N GLU A 246 -13.00 5.08 -8.02
CA GLU A 246 -13.91 5.96 -8.75
C GLU A 246 -13.39 6.34 -10.15
N ALA A 247 -12.07 6.52 -10.30
CA ALA A 247 -11.45 6.85 -11.59
C ALA A 247 -11.48 5.69 -12.60
N HIS A 248 -11.36 4.44 -12.15
CA HIS A 248 -11.44 3.26 -13.04
C HIS A 248 -12.87 2.99 -13.50
N GLN A 249 -13.89 3.38 -12.71
CA GLN A 249 -15.30 3.19 -13.03
C GLN A 249 -15.86 4.20 -14.05
N GLY A 250 -15.15 5.29 -14.33
CA GLY A 250 -15.57 6.32 -15.29
C GLY A 250 -15.51 5.88 -16.76
N SER A 251 -15.05 4.66 -17.06
CA SER A 251 -14.75 4.19 -18.43
C SER A 251 -15.67 3.09 -18.97
N SER A 252 -16.63 2.58 -18.21
CA SER A 252 -17.43 1.41 -18.63
C SER A 252 -18.94 1.67 -18.56
N ALA A 253 -19.57 1.80 -19.72
CA ALA A 253 -21.03 1.73 -19.88
C ALA A 253 -21.44 0.26 -20.11
N PRO A 254 -22.45 -0.28 -19.41
CA PRO A 254 -22.90 -1.64 -19.66
C PRO A 254 -23.84 -1.71 -20.87
N THR A 255 -23.61 -2.70 -21.74
CA THR A 255 -24.54 -3.14 -22.76
C THR A 255 -25.42 -4.27 -22.22
N ASP A 256 -26.73 -4.04 -22.24
CA ASP A 256 -27.78 -5.01 -21.90
C ASP A 256 -27.85 -6.14 -22.92
N GLU A 257 -27.76 -7.41 -22.47
CA GLU A 257 -28.54 -8.50 -23.06
C GLU A 257 -29.04 -9.45 -21.96
N ALA A 258 -30.36 -9.60 -21.92
CA ALA A 258 -31.11 -10.37 -20.95
C ALA A 258 -31.45 -11.77 -21.47
N ALA A 259 -31.39 -12.77 -20.59
CA ALA A 259 -32.32 -13.91 -20.61
C ALA A 259 -32.40 -14.51 -19.20
N GLY A 260 -33.59 -14.44 -18.59
CA GLY A 260 -33.85 -14.95 -17.26
C GLY A 260 -34.15 -16.45 -17.23
N ALA A 261 -33.75 -17.08 -16.13
CA ALA A 261 -34.33 -18.31 -15.63
C ALA A 261 -34.20 -18.35 -14.10
N GLU A 262 -35.30 -18.73 -13.44
CA GLU A 262 -35.38 -18.90 -11.99
C GLU A 262 -34.48 -20.05 -11.54
N VAL A 263 -33.60 -19.81 -10.55
CA VAL A 263 -32.78 -20.87 -9.95
C VAL A 263 -33.54 -21.43 -8.74
N ALA A 264 -34.19 -22.57 -8.97
CA ALA A 264 -34.63 -23.46 -7.90
C ALA A 264 -33.39 -24.02 -7.18
N GLY A 265 -33.46 -24.03 -5.85
CA GLY A 265 -32.39 -24.52 -5.00
C GLY A 265 -32.31 -26.04 -5.02
N ASP A 266 -31.11 -26.54 -5.27
CA ASP A 266 -30.75 -27.91 -4.95
C ASP A 266 -29.76 -27.90 -3.78
N THR A 267 -30.33 -28.12 -2.59
CA THR A 267 -29.64 -28.68 -1.43
C THR A 267 -29.29 -30.13 -1.75
N GLU A 268 -28.10 -30.38 -2.28
CA GLU A 268 -27.49 -31.71 -2.22
C GLU A 268 -26.37 -31.71 -1.19
N SER A 269 -26.70 -32.36 -0.07
CA SER A 269 -25.78 -32.83 0.97
C SER A 269 -24.74 -33.77 0.34
N ALA A 270 -23.65 -33.21 -0.19
CA ALA A 270 -22.46 -33.96 -0.56
C ALA A 270 -21.73 -34.37 0.73
N ALA A 271 -21.56 -35.67 0.92
CA ALA A 271 -20.83 -36.26 2.04
C ALA A 271 -19.44 -35.61 2.21
N ALA A 272 -19.11 -35.27 3.46
CA ALA A 272 -17.89 -34.58 3.83
C ALA A 272 -16.65 -35.35 3.32
N PRO A 273 -15.78 -34.73 2.50
CA PRO A 273 -14.46 -35.28 2.23
C PRO A 273 -13.66 -35.31 3.54
N GLU A 274 -12.81 -36.32 3.74
CA GLU A 274 -11.97 -36.46 4.94
C GLU A 274 -11.34 -35.11 5.33
N GLU A 275 -11.77 -34.57 6.47
CA GLU A 275 -11.37 -33.24 6.91
C GLU A 275 -9.85 -33.21 7.18
N PHE A 276 -9.14 -32.34 6.46
CA PHE A 276 -7.72 -32.09 6.73
C PHE A 276 -7.56 -31.42 8.09
N ARG A 277 -7.26 -32.22 9.11
CA ARG A 277 -7.08 -31.79 10.50
C ARG A 277 -5.60 -31.59 10.84
N ASP A 278 -5.25 -30.49 11.51
CA ASP A 278 -3.90 -30.32 12.07
C ASP A 278 -3.67 -31.42 13.13
N MET A 279 -2.60 -32.20 12.99
CA MET A 279 -2.30 -33.30 13.91
C MET A 279 -2.08 -32.84 15.36
N ARG A 280 -1.82 -31.55 15.59
CA ARG A 280 -1.60 -30.94 16.90
C ARG A 280 -2.85 -30.24 17.45
N ALA A 281 -3.95 -30.18 16.71
CA ALA A 281 -5.12 -29.37 17.05
C ALA A 281 -5.60 -29.63 18.49
N ASP A 282 -5.70 -30.89 18.90
CA ASP A 282 -6.14 -31.26 20.26
C ASP A 282 -5.19 -30.74 21.34
N PHE A 283 -3.88 -30.86 21.09
CA PHE A 283 -2.86 -30.39 22.02
C PHE A 283 -2.85 -28.85 22.11
N ILE A 284 -2.92 -28.17 20.96
CA ILE A 284 -2.94 -26.70 20.89
C ILE A 284 -4.19 -26.17 21.60
N ASN A 285 -5.36 -26.73 21.29
CA ASN A 285 -6.64 -26.29 21.84
C ASN A 285 -6.81 -26.61 23.33
N ALA A 286 -6.09 -27.62 23.85
CA ALA A 286 -6.02 -27.92 25.29
C ALA A 286 -4.95 -27.09 26.03
N SER A 287 -4.18 -26.26 25.33
CA SER A 287 -3.08 -25.46 25.89
C SER A 287 -3.41 -23.95 25.89
N ASN A 288 -2.49 -23.15 26.44
CA ASN A 288 -2.55 -21.68 26.35
C ASN A 288 -2.18 -21.12 24.96
N LEU A 289 -1.93 -21.99 23.98
CA LEU A 289 -1.64 -21.63 22.59
C LEU A 289 -2.90 -21.66 21.70
N ARG A 290 -4.07 -22.04 22.24
CA ARG A 290 -5.34 -22.00 21.53
C ARG A 290 -5.56 -20.61 20.95
N ASN A 291 -5.89 -20.51 19.67
CA ASN A 291 -6.13 -19.21 19.04
C ASN A 291 -7.57 -18.76 19.26
N ASP A 292 -7.80 -18.00 20.32
CA ASP A 292 -9.09 -17.46 20.67
C ASP A 292 -9.33 -16.13 19.94
N ILE A 293 -10.39 -16.08 19.12
CA ILE A 293 -10.77 -14.93 18.30
C ILE A 293 -12.16 -14.46 18.71
N GLN A 294 -12.23 -13.28 19.30
CA GLN A 294 -13.49 -12.60 19.56
C GLN A 294 -14.01 -11.95 18.28
N VAL A 295 -15.30 -12.12 17.98
CA VAL A 295 -16.00 -11.51 16.84
C VAL A 295 -16.95 -10.44 17.37
N PHE A 296 -16.88 -9.25 16.78
CA PHE A 296 -17.80 -8.15 17.11
C PHE A 296 -18.94 -8.07 16.11
N ALA A 297 -20.05 -7.46 16.52
CA ALA A 297 -21.22 -7.28 15.67
C ALA A 297 -20.91 -6.40 14.45
N PHE A 298 -21.68 -6.62 13.38
CA PHE A 298 -21.62 -5.82 12.16
C PHE A 298 -21.79 -4.33 12.46
N ASN A 299 -20.89 -3.51 11.93
CA ASN A 299 -20.95 -2.07 12.07
C ASN A 299 -21.76 -1.45 10.91
N GLU A 300 -23.06 -1.24 11.13
CA GLU A 300 -23.93 -0.58 10.15
C GLU A 300 -23.44 0.82 9.77
N ASN A 301 -22.79 1.52 10.72
CA ASN A 301 -22.28 2.88 10.56
C ASN A 301 -20.85 2.94 10.04
N SER A 302 -20.29 1.82 9.58
CA SER A 302 -18.96 1.80 8.99
C SER A 302 -18.90 2.72 7.76
N GLU A 303 -17.77 3.41 7.59
CA GLU A 303 -17.55 4.23 6.40
C GLU A 303 -17.70 3.37 5.14
N ALA A 304 -18.46 3.90 4.17
CA ALA A 304 -18.84 3.16 2.98
C ALA A 304 -18.75 4.01 1.72
N PHE A 305 -18.14 3.48 0.65
CA PHE A 305 -18.04 4.16 -0.64
C PHE A 305 -18.63 3.30 -1.78
N GLY A 306 -18.94 3.94 -2.91
CA GLY A 306 -19.51 3.28 -4.10
C GLY A 306 -20.73 4.02 -4.66
N LYS A 307 -21.20 3.59 -5.84
CA LYS A 307 -22.32 4.22 -6.57
C LYS A 307 -23.71 4.01 -5.94
N LYS A 308 -23.79 3.24 -4.84
CA LYS A 308 -25.03 2.94 -4.08
C LYS A 308 -26.15 2.32 -4.91
N GLY A 309 -25.81 1.58 -5.98
CA GLY A 309 -26.78 0.75 -6.71
C GLY A 309 -27.26 -0.47 -5.91
N ALA A 310 -26.44 -0.91 -4.97
CA ALA A 310 -26.73 -1.87 -3.91
C ALA A 310 -26.11 -1.36 -2.60
N THR A 311 -26.52 -1.94 -1.48
CA THR A 311 -25.98 -1.66 -0.15
C THR A 311 -25.84 -2.95 0.64
N ILE A 312 -24.73 -3.08 1.36
CA ILE A 312 -24.50 -4.20 2.26
C ILE A 312 -25.22 -3.89 3.57
N VAL A 313 -26.21 -4.70 3.91
CA VAL A 313 -27.10 -4.47 5.07
C VAL A 313 -26.71 -5.31 6.28
N ASP A 314 -25.99 -6.40 6.09
CA ASP A 314 -25.55 -7.28 7.17
C ASP A 314 -24.33 -8.11 6.73
N ALA A 315 -23.46 -8.42 7.69
CA ALA A 315 -22.40 -9.41 7.54
C ALA A 315 -22.24 -10.16 8.86
N VAL A 316 -22.21 -11.50 8.83
CA VAL A 316 -22.16 -12.34 10.03
C VAL A 316 -21.32 -13.57 9.81
N LEU A 317 -20.53 -13.95 10.83
CA LEU A 317 -19.84 -15.24 10.88
C LEU A 317 -20.72 -16.28 11.57
N LEU A 318 -20.81 -17.46 10.97
CA LEU A 318 -21.70 -18.54 11.38
C LEU A 318 -20.94 -19.85 11.64
N ASP A 319 -21.44 -20.66 12.57
CA ASP A 319 -21.00 -22.05 12.77
C ASP A 319 -21.55 -23.00 11.70
N ALA A 320 -21.23 -24.30 11.81
CA ALA A 320 -21.70 -25.34 10.90
C ALA A 320 -23.24 -25.50 10.94
N GLU A 321 -23.86 -25.16 12.07
CA GLU A 321 -25.30 -25.18 12.29
C GLU A 321 -26.02 -23.87 11.89
N ASN A 322 -25.30 -22.90 11.31
CA ASN A 322 -25.77 -21.56 10.92
C ASN A 322 -26.15 -20.61 12.08
N HIS A 323 -25.60 -20.78 13.28
CA HIS A 323 -25.75 -19.81 14.36
C HIS A 323 -24.66 -18.73 14.31
N PRO A 324 -24.99 -17.45 14.64
CA PRO A 324 -24.01 -16.37 14.75
C PRO A 324 -22.93 -16.63 15.80
N LEU A 325 -21.68 -16.38 15.41
CA LEU A 325 -20.50 -16.55 16.24
C LEU A 325 -20.04 -15.20 16.81
N ASN A 326 -19.90 -15.15 18.14
CA ASN A 326 -19.21 -14.05 18.86
C ASN A 326 -17.78 -14.46 19.27
N TRP A 327 -17.43 -15.73 19.06
CA TRP A 327 -16.16 -16.33 19.42
C TRP A 327 -15.84 -17.48 18.47
N ILE A 328 -14.60 -17.56 18.02
CA ILE A 328 -14.09 -18.59 17.10
C ILE A 328 -12.76 -19.11 17.64
N VAL A 329 -12.49 -20.40 17.50
CA VAL A 329 -11.12 -20.92 17.65
C VAL A 329 -10.47 -21.03 16.26
N GLY A 330 -9.29 -20.43 16.09
CA GLY A 330 -8.52 -20.54 14.86
C GLY A 330 -8.29 -22.01 14.48
N GLY A 331 -8.60 -22.36 13.24
CA GLY A 331 -8.61 -23.72 12.71
C GLY A 331 -10.00 -24.36 12.63
N GLU A 332 -11.05 -23.73 13.14
CA GLU A 332 -12.43 -24.22 13.02
C GLU A 332 -13.09 -23.80 11.69
N PRO A 333 -14.00 -24.63 11.14
CA PRO A 333 -14.81 -24.26 9.99
C PRO A 333 -15.81 -23.16 10.37
N VAL A 334 -15.89 -22.11 9.55
CA VAL A 334 -16.82 -20.99 9.70
C VAL A 334 -17.45 -20.63 8.36
N SER A 335 -18.60 -19.96 8.40
CA SER A 335 -19.22 -19.40 7.21
C SER A 335 -19.46 -17.90 7.37
N LEU A 336 -18.86 -17.07 6.51
CA LEU A 336 -19.15 -15.64 6.42
C LEU A 336 -20.35 -15.44 5.49
N ARG A 337 -21.46 -14.93 6.02
CA ARG A 337 -22.65 -14.56 5.25
C ARG A 337 -22.72 -13.04 5.10
N ILE A 338 -22.89 -12.55 3.88
CA ILE A 338 -23.03 -11.13 3.55
C ILE A 338 -24.36 -10.92 2.85
N THR A 339 -25.20 -10.05 3.41
CA THR A 339 -26.52 -9.71 2.86
C THR A 339 -26.46 -8.37 2.14
N VAL A 340 -26.92 -8.36 0.90
CA VAL A 340 -26.95 -7.18 0.02
C VAL A 340 -28.40 -6.85 -0.35
N GLN A 341 -28.75 -5.57 -0.29
CA GLN A 341 -29.99 -5.01 -0.79
C GLN A 341 -29.73 -4.27 -2.11
N ALA A 342 -30.45 -4.61 -3.17
CA ALA A 342 -30.39 -3.89 -4.45
C ALA A 342 -31.35 -2.69 -4.44
N HIS A 343 -30.88 -1.55 -4.94
CA HIS A 343 -31.65 -0.31 -5.13
C HIS A 343 -31.93 -0.01 -6.62
N LYS A 344 -31.16 -0.63 -7.51
CA LYS A 344 -31.40 -0.71 -8.96
C LYS A 344 -31.24 -2.16 -9.42
N ASP A 345 -31.56 -2.42 -10.68
CA ASP A 345 -31.22 -3.68 -11.32
C ASP A 345 -29.69 -3.80 -11.44
N ILE A 346 -29.16 -4.98 -11.08
CA ILE A 346 -27.72 -5.29 -11.05
C ILE A 346 -27.46 -6.58 -11.81
N PHE A 347 -26.58 -6.51 -12.80
CA PHE A 347 -26.18 -7.65 -13.62
C PHE A 347 -24.81 -8.19 -13.19
N GLY A 348 -24.75 -9.47 -12.77
CA GLY A 348 -23.51 -10.06 -12.27
C GLY A 348 -23.03 -9.42 -10.96
N PRO A 349 -23.80 -9.50 -9.86
CA PRO A 349 -23.41 -8.93 -8.58
C PRO A 349 -22.23 -9.69 -7.96
N ILE A 350 -21.06 -9.07 -7.90
CA ILE A 350 -19.87 -9.62 -7.26
C ILE A 350 -19.88 -9.18 -5.80
N VAL A 351 -20.08 -10.11 -4.88
CA VAL A 351 -19.92 -9.89 -3.44
C VAL A 351 -18.57 -10.44 -3.04
N GLY A 352 -17.81 -9.69 -2.24
CA GLY A 352 -16.49 -10.12 -1.78
C GLY A 352 -16.14 -9.60 -0.41
N PHE A 353 -15.07 -10.15 0.15
CA PHE A 353 -14.54 -9.73 1.44
C PHE A 353 -13.02 -9.79 1.48
N PHE A 354 -12.43 -9.01 2.37
CA PHE A 354 -11.02 -9.05 2.72
C PHE A 354 -10.86 -8.99 4.23
N CYS A 355 -10.09 -9.91 4.81
CA CYS A 355 -9.63 -9.83 6.19
C CYS A 355 -8.33 -9.03 6.25
N ASN A 356 -8.32 -7.95 7.02
CA ASN A 356 -7.21 -7.04 7.18
C ASN A 356 -6.66 -7.10 8.60
N ASN A 357 -5.34 -6.93 8.76
CA ASN A 357 -4.75 -6.69 10.08
C ASN A 357 -4.92 -5.22 10.52
N ARG A 358 -4.49 -4.91 11.76
CA ARG A 358 -4.47 -3.54 12.30
C ARG A 358 -3.72 -2.49 11.45
N LEU A 359 -2.83 -2.91 10.55
CA LEU A 359 -2.06 -2.03 9.65
C LEU A 359 -2.79 -1.81 8.31
N GLY A 360 -3.99 -2.37 8.13
CA GLY A 360 -4.75 -2.32 6.89
C GLY A 360 -4.22 -3.26 5.80
N GLN A 361 -3.31 -4.17 6.13
CA GLN A 361 -2.79 -5.15 5.18
C GLN A 361 -3.79 -6.29 4.99
N GLN A 362 -4.12 -6.60 3.73
CA GLN A 362 -4.96 -7.74 3.37
C GLN A 362 -4.22 -9.05 3.63
N ILE A 363 -4.85 -9.93 4.40
CA ILE A 363 -4.31 -11.23 4.79
C ILE A 363 -4.85 -12.32 3.88
N PHE A 364 -6.17 -12.33 3.71
CA PHE A 364 -6.89 -13.22 2.81
C PHE A 364 -8.23 -12.58 2.45
N GLY A 365 -8.85 -13.07 1.39
CA GLY A 365 -10.12 -12.58 0.90
C GLY A 365 -10.53 -13.35 -0.34
N ASP A 366 -11.81 -13.30 -0.67
CA ASP A 366 -12.35 -13.91 -1.87
C ASP A 366 -13.63 -13.19 -2.32
N ASN A 367 -14.16 -13.58 -3.48
CA ASN A 367 -15.41 -13.05 -4.01
C ASN A 367 -16.22 -14.10 -4.78
N THR A 368 -17.48 -13.78 -5.06
CA THR A 368 -18.43 -14.72 -5.66
C THR A 368 -18.28 -14.90 -7.18
N PHE A 369 -17.46 -14.12 -7.88
CA PHE A 369 -17.46 -14.06 -9.36
C PHE A 369 -17.20 -15.43 -10.01
N LEU A 370 -16.19 -16.16 -9.53
CA LEU A 370 -15.81 -17.45 -10.11
C LEU A 370 -16.91 -18.51 -10.00
N VAL A 371 -17.77 -18.43 -8.99
CA VAL A 371 -18.82 -19.42 -8.72
C VAL A 371 -19.90 -19.40 -9.80
N TYR A 372 -20.22 -18.23 -10.33
CA TYR A 372 -21.31 -18.06 -11.30
C TYR A 372 -20.84 -17.48 -12.63
N ARG A 373 -19.53 -17.45 -12.91
CA ARG A 373 -18.94 -16.86 -14.14
C ARG A 373 -19.67 -17.29 -15.41
N ASP A 374 -19.99 -18.58 -15.51
CA ASP A 374 -20.63 -19.16 -16.70
C ASP A 374 -22.17 -19.08 -16.65
N LYS A 375 -22.75 -18.61 -15.53
CA LYS A 375 -24.19 -18.42 -15.29
C LYS A 375 -24.46 -17.16 -14.45
N PRO A 376 -24.35 -15.95 -15.04
CA PRO A 376 -24.47 -14.70 -14.29
C PRO A 376 -25.77 -14.56 -13.51
N VAL A 377 -25.67 -14.08 -12.27
CA VAL A 377 -26.82 -13.79 -11.43
C VAL A 377 -27.40 -12.43 -11.82
N PHE A 378 -28.73 -12.33 -11.88
CA PHE A 378 -29.43 -11.06 -12.08
C PHE A 378 -30.22 -10.70 -10.82
N LEU A 379 -29.96 -9.53 -10.26
CA LEU A 379 -30.58 -9.05 -9.02
C LEU A 379 -31.42 -7.81 -9.33
N ARG A 380 -32.75 -7.91 -9.17
CA ARG A 380 -33.66 -6.78 -9.46
C ARG A 380 -33.68 -5.76 -8.34
N ALA A 381 -34.02 -4.51 -8.69
CA ALA A 381 -34.27 -3.45 -7.72
C ALA A 381 -35.26 -3.91 -6.63
N GLY A 382 -34.92 -3.66 -5.36
CA GLY A 382 -35.71 -4.07 -4.20
C GLY A 382 -35.47 -5.51 -3.72
N GLN A 383 -34.80 -6.36 -4.49
CA GLN A 383 -34.45 -7.72 -4.04
C GLN A 383 -33.24 -7.73 -3.11
N LYS A 384 -33.16 -8.80 -2.31
CA LYS A 384 -32.00 -9.11 -1.47
C LYS A 384 -31.23 -10.30 -2.04
N LEU A 385 -29.91 -10.24 -1.92
CA LEU A 385 -28.99 -11.32 -2.23
C LEU A 385 -28.22 -11.68 -0.96
N SER A 386 -28.01 -12.97 -0.73
CA SER A 386 -27.13 -13.46 0.35
C SER A 386 -25.98 -14.22 -0.29
N ALA A 387 -24.75 -13.77 -0.05
CA ALA A 387 -23.53 -14.49 -0.39
C ALA A 387 -22.99 -15.20 0.85
N SER A 388 -22.55 -16.45 0.72
CA SER A 388 -22.00 -17.24 1.83
C SER A 388 -20.65 -17.82 1.43
N PHE A 389 -19.64 -17.62 2.27
CA PHE A 389 -18.28 -18.11 2.08
C PHE A 389 -17.94 -19.06 3.22
N SER A 390 -17.82 -20.35 2.94
CA SER A 390 -17.45 -21.36 3.94
C SER A 390 -15.96 -21.66 3.85
N PHE A 391 -15.23 -21.49 4.95
CA PHE A 391 -13.79 -21.68 5.00
C PHE A 391 -13.32 -22.06 6.42
N THR A 392 -12.12 -22.59 6.54
CA THR A 392 -11.48 -22.80 7.84
C THR A 392 -10.87 -21.49 8.30
N MET A 393 -11.27 -20.99 9.47
CA MET A 393 -10.73 -19.76 10.02
C MET A 393 -9.21 -19.93 10.24
N PRO A 394 -8.34 -19.12 9.63
CA PRO A 394 -6.91 -19.26 9.82
C PRO A 394 -6.50 -18.94 11.27
N ILE A 395 -5.37 -19.51 11.70
CA ILE A 395 -4.78 -19.18 13.00
C ILE A 395 -4.16 -17.78 12.89
N LEU A 396 -4.73 -16.79 13.57
CA LEU A 396 -4.27 -15.39 13.51
C LEU A 396 -3.19 -15.12 14.54
N GLU A 397 -2.26 -14.20 14.25
CA GLU A 397 -1.38 -13.63 15.30
C GLU A 397 -2.22 -12.84 16.33
N VAL A 398 -1.61 -12.47 17.47
CA VAL A 398 -2.29 -11.65 18.48
C VAL A 398 -2.47 -10.23 17.96
N GLY A 399 -3.71 -9.74 17.95
CA GLY A 399 -4.03 -8.40 17.50
C GLY A 399 -5.47 -8.20 17.06
N ASP A 400 -5.73 -6.98 16.60
CA ASP A 400 -7.01 -6.58 16.01
C ASP A 400 -6.98 -6.79 14.49
N TYR A 401 -8.11 -7.27 13.98
CA TYR A 401 -8.35 -7.54 12.57
C TYR A 401 -9.74 -7.05 12.17
N SER A 402 -9.99 -6.95 10.88
CA SER A 402 -11.31 -6.55 10.37
C SER A 402 -11.65 -7.21 9.04
N PHE A 403 -12.92 -7.54 8.84
CA PHE A 403 -13.44 -7.85 7.52
C PHE A 403 -13.95 -6.57 6.87
N SER A 404 -13.34 -6.21 5.73
CA SER A 404 -13.93 -5.28 4.77
C SER A 404 -14.79 -6.08 3.80
N VAL A 405 -16.00 -5.61 3.49
CA VAL A 405 -16.95 -6.29 2.61
C VAL A 405 -17.38 -5.37 1.48
N ALA A 406 -17.60 -5.95 0.30
CA ALA A 406 -17.77 -5.23 -0.94
C ALA A 406 -18.84 -5.87 -1.83
N VAL A 407 -19.63 -5.03 -2.51
CA VAL A 407 -20.50 -5.42 -3.61
C VAL A 407 -20.26 -4.55 -4.84
N ALA A 408 -20.02 -5.20 -5.96
CA ALA A 408 -19.81 -4.59 -7.27
C ALA A 408 -20.70 -5.25 -8.35
N GLU A 409 -20.77 -4.61 -9.51
CA GLU A 409 -21.48 -5.08 -10.70
C GLU A 409 -20.50 -5.21 -11.86
N GLY A 410 -20.48 -6.35 -12.56
CA GLY A 410 -19.67 -6.54 -13.78
C GLY A 410 -18.77 -7.78 -13.74
N THR A 411 -17.53 -7.62 -14.16
CA THR A 411 -16.50 -8.67 -14.24
C THR A 411 -15.34 -8.39 -13.27
N GLN A 412 -14.45 -9.37 -13.09
CA GLN A 412 -13.30 -9.19 -12.22
C GLN A 412 -12.33 -8.09 -12.70
N GLU A 413 -12.22 -7.88 -14.01
CA GLU A 413 -11.35 -6.87 -14.63
C GLU A 413 -12.06 -5.51 -14.75
N GLU A 414 -13.35 -5.52 -15.08
CA GLU A 414 -14.17 -4.32 -15.27
C GLU A 414 -15.45 -4.41 -14.45
N HIS A 415 -15.52 -3.66 -13.34
CA HIS A 415 -16.69 -3.60 -12.46
C HIS A 415 -16.95 -2.22 -11.89
N VAL A 416 -18.21 -1.99 -11.54
CA VAL A 416 -18.68 -0.81 -10.84
C VAL A 416 -18.94 -1.15 -9.37
N GLN A 417 -18.19 -0.51 -8.46
CA GLN A 417 -18.41 -0.67 -7.03
C GLN A 417 -19.72 0.02 -6.61
N HIS A 418 -20.61 -0.72 -5.97
CA HIS A 418 -21.86 -0.17 -5.45
C HIS A 418 -21.79 0.16 -3.96
N ASP A 419 -21.22 -0.74 -3.17
CA ASP A 419 -20.98 -0.49 -1.77
C ASP A 419 -19.71 -1.21 -1.35
N TRP A 420 -18.88 -0.54 -0.58
CA TRP A 420 -17.70 -1.10 0.05
C TRP A 420 -17.65 -0.58 1.47
N LYS A 421 -17.77 -1.47 2.44
CA LYS A 421 -17.71 -1.16 3.87
C LYS A 421 -16.36 -1.57 4.42
N HIS A 422 -15.57 -0.57 4.83
CA HIS A 422 -14.35 -0.81 5.58
C HIS A 422 -14.68 -1.24 7.01
N ASP A 423 -13.92 -2.17 7.57
CA ASP A 423 -14.05 -2.59 8.97
C ASP A 423 -15.48 -3.00 9.37
N ALA A 424 -16.17 -3.70 8.49
CA ALA A 424 -17.57 -4.08 8.66
C ALA A 424 -17.79 -5.07 9.82
N LEU A 425 -16.85 -5.99 10.03
CA LEU A 425 -16.79 -6.86 11.20
C LEU A 425 -15.41 -6.75 11.82
N LEU A 426 -15.34 -6.45 13.12
CA LEU A 426 -14.08 -6.44 13.85
C LEU A 426 -13.83 -7.81 14.47
N LEU A 427 -12.56 -8.18 14.54
CA LEU A 427 -12.08 -9.39 15.20
C LEU A 427 -10.93 -9.03 16.14
N ARG A 428 -10.83 -9.75 17.26
CA ARG A 428 -9.68 -9.67 18.15
C ARG A 428 -9.15 -11.05 18.48
N SER A 429 -7.94 -11.32 18.01
CA SER A 429 -7.19 -12.52 18.35
C SER A 429 -6.41 -12.28 19.64
N THR A 430 -6.68 -13.05 20.70
CA THR A 430 -6.10 -12.84 22.04
C THR A 430 -4.88 -13.71 22.33
N THR A 431 -4.81 -14.87 21.70
CA THR A 431 -3.80 -15.91 21.92
C THR A 431 -3.51 -16.59 20.60
N THR A 432 -2.34 -17.19 20.41
CA THR A 432 -2.00 -17.84 19.13
C THR A 432 -0.91 -18.89 19.29
N SER A 433 -0.95 -19.91 18.43
CA SER A 433 0.14 -20.86 18.20
C SER A 433 1.00 -20.48 16.98
N CYS A 434 0.65 -19.39 16.28
CA CYS A 434 1.43 -18.89 15.15
C CYS A 434 2.71 -18.21 15.68
N HIS A 435 3.87 -18.76 15.32
CA HIS A 435 5.18 -18.23 15.73
C HIS A 435 5.91 -17.47 14.62
N THR A 436 5.54 -17.70 13.36
CA THR A 436 6.19 -17.12 12.19
C THR A 436 5.18 -16.93 11.06
N GLY A 437 5.13 -15.73 10.47
CA GLY A 437 4.28 -15.42 9.33
C GLY A 437 3.02 -14.63 9.71
N MET A 438 2.17 -14.31 8.73
CA MET A 438 0.96 -13.50 8.97
C MET A 438 -0.25 -14.32 9.42
N VAL A 439 -0.27 -15.61 9.06
CA VAL A 439 -1.29 -16.60 9.46
C VAL A 439 -0.65 -17.96 9.66
N GLY A 440 -1.19 -18.73 10.61
CA GLY A 440 -0.85 -20.13 10.78
C GLY A 440 -1.67 -21.02 9.86
N ILE A 441 -0.97 -21.91 9.15
CA ILE A 441 -1.57 -22.94 8.29
C ILE A 441 -1.62 -24.25 9.09
N PRO A 442 -2.77 -24.98 9.09
CA PRO A 442 -2.87 -26.32 9.66
C PRO A 442 -1.82 -27.30 9.09
N MET A 443 -1.04 -27.92 9.96
CA MET A 443 0.01 -28.87 9.57
C MET A 443 -0.53 -30.30 9.53
N LYS A 444 -0.49 -30.92 8.34
CA LYS A 444 -0.92 -32.33 8.15
C LYS A 444 0.03 -33.33 8.82
N GLN A 445 1.33 -33.08 8.73
CA GLN A 445 2.35 -33.91 9.35
C GLN A 445 3.60 -33.11 9.71
N ILE A 446 4.13 -33.34 10.91
CA ILE A 446 5.45 -32.89 11.34
C ILE A 446 6.19 -34.12 11.85
N SER A 447 7.38 -34.38 11.34
CA SER A 447 8.23 -35.47 11.82
C SER A 447 9.65 -34.97 12.03
N LEU A 448 10.30 -35.47 13.08
CA LEU A 448 11.69 -35.18 13.39
C LEU A 448 12.37 -36.51 13.71
N ASN A 449 13.31 -36.92 12.86
CA ASN A 449 14.06 -38.16 13.03
C ASN A 449 15.52 -37.81 13.25
N VAL A 450 16.12 -38.36 14.31
CA VAL A 450 17.58 -38.33 14.51
C VAL A 450 18.16 -39.47 13.68
N ILE A 451 19.01 -39.14 12.70
CA ILE A 451 19.70 -40.11 11.83
C ILE A 451 21.08 -40.39 12.40
#